data_AF-E6UCW2-F1
#
_entry.id   AF-E6UCW2-F1
#
_cell.length_a   1.000
_cell.length_b   1.000
_cell.length_c   1.000
_cell.angle_alpha   90.00
_cell.angle_beta   90.00
_cell.angle_gamma   90.00
#
_symmetry.space_group_name_H-M   'P 1'
#
loop_
_entity.id
_entity.type
_entity.pdbx_description
1 polymer ?
#
loop_
_entity_poly.entity_id
_entity_poly.type
_entity_poly.pdbx_seq_one_letter_code
_entity_poly.pdbx_strand_id
1 'polypeptide(L)'
;MNRVRDKQFNIRLTKEELAAFEKKRTASGLGKTDFFVKMVRDTDIKVYLFDDDVKAIMHELRKIGVNLNQVAYLANTFQSDKAQTALRYYQNSFCAAMDRLSAFLDKPLTEG
;
A
#
# COMPACT_ATOMS: atom_id res chain seq x y z
N MET A 1 23.19 39.28 -3.34
CA MET A 1 23.33 38.10 -4.23
C MET A 1 22.54 36.96 -3.61
N ASN A 2 21.38 36.59 -4.17
CA ASN A 2 20.53 35.54 -3.61
C ASN A 2 21.02 34.17 -4.11
N ARG A 3 21.34 33.23 -3.22
CA ARG A 3 21.68 31.86 -3.61
C ARG A 3 20.40 31.10 -3.97
N VAL A 4 20.40 30.41 -5.11
CA VAL A 4 19.28 29.56 -5.55
C VAL A 4 19.10 28.33 -4.63
N ARG A 5 20.20 27.80 -4.08
CA ARG A 5 20.19 26.72 -3.08
C ARG A 5 20.60 27.29 -1.72
N ASP A 6 19.63 27.75 -0.94
CA ASP A 6 19.83 28.39 0.37
C ASP A 6 19.54 27.47 1.57
N LYS A 7 18.90 26.30 1.34
CA LYS A 7 18.61 25.30 2.38
C LYS A 7 19.74 24.29 2.53
N GLN A 8 20.02 23.90 3.77
CA GLN A 8 20.99 22.85 4.11
C GLN A 8 20.28 21.64 4.71
N PHE A 9 20.77 20.45 4.35
CA PHE A 9 20.28 19.17 4.85
C PHE A 9 21.48 18.32 5.26
N ASN A 10 21.50 17.86 6.51
CA ASN A 10 22.60 17.07 7.08
C ASN A 10 22.12 15.65 7.37
N ILE A 11 22.83 14.65 6.84
CA ILE A 11 22.53 13.23 7.04
C ILE A 11 23.70 12.61 7.80
N ARG A 12 23.40 11.81 8.83
CA ARG A 12 24.40 10.94 9.48
C ARG A 12 24.39 9.59 8.79
N LEU A 13 25.58 9.10 8.45
CA LEU A 13 25.78 7.83 7.77
C LEU A 13 26.74 6.97 8.60
N THR A 14 26.52 5.66 8.56
CA THR A 14 27.52 4.67 8.97
C THR A 14 28.72 4.68 8.00
N LYS A 15 29.81 4.03 8.39
CA LYS A 15 31.01 3.92 7.53
C LYS A 15 30.70 3.22 6.21
N GLU A 16 29.87 2.18 6.24
CA GLU A 16 29.50 1.38 5.07
C GLU A 16 28.61 2.16 4.10
N GLU A 17 27.62 2.88 4.61
CA GLU A 17 26.75 3.74 3.80
C GLU A 17 27.54 4.88 3.12
N LEU A 18 28.49 5.50 3.85
CA LEU A 18 29.35 6.52 3.28
C LEU A 18 30.25 5.97 2.17
N ALA A 19 30.83 4.78 2.36
CA ALA A 19 31.65 4.12 1.35
C ALA A 19 30.84 3.79 0.09
N ALA A 20 29.62 3.27 0.26
CA ALA A 20 28.71 3.00 -0.86
C ALA A 20 28.32 4.29 -1.59
N PHE A 21 28.04 5.37 -0.87
CA PHE A 21 27.73 6.69 -1.44
C PHE A 21 28.90 7.22 -2.27
N GLU A 22 30.11 7.28 -1.71
CA GLU A 22 31.27 7.83 -2.41
C GLU A 22 31.69 6.99 -3.62
N LYS A 23 31.54 5.67 -3.56
CA LYS A 23 31.79 4.78 -4.70
C LYS A 23 30.86 5.12 -5.87
N LYS A 24 29.55 5.22 -5.63
CA LYS A 24 28.56 5.55 -6.66
C LYS A 24 28.74 6.99 -7.17
N ARG A 25 29.00 7.94 -6.26
CA ARG A 25 29.27 9.34 -6.60
C ARG A 25 30.48 9.46 -7.53
N THR A 26 31.59 8.82 -7.18
CA THR A 26 32.83 8.88 -7.97
C THR A 26 32.63 8.26 -9.36
N ALA A 27 31.93 7.13 -9.43
CA ALA A 27 31.58 6.51 -10.72
C ALA A 27 30.68 7.41 -11.60
N SER A 28 29.85 8.27 -10.99
CA SER A 28 28.99 9.20 -11.72
C SER A 28 29.68 10.47 -12.22
N GLY A 29 30.87 10.80 -11.71
CA GLY A 29 31.58 12.06 -12.02
C GLY A 29 30.96 13.32 -11.41
N LEU A 30 29.86 13.21 -10.65
CA LEU A 30 29.12 14.35 -10.10
C LEU A 30 29.67 14.83 -8.74
N GLY A 31 29.48 16.11 -8.44
CA GLY A 31 29.66 16.65 -7.09
C GLY A 31 28.64 16.06 -6.10
N LYS A 32 28.93 16.10 -4.78
CA LYS A 32 28.06 15.48 -3.76
C LYS A 32 26.61 15.98 -3.83
N THR A 33 26.41 17.29 -3.94
CA THR A 33 25.08 17.90 -4.01
C THR A 33 24.35 17.51 -5.28
N ASP A 34 24.99 17.55 -6.45
CA ASP A 34 24.32 17.23 -7.71
C ASP A 34 24.03 15.73 -7.82
N PHE A 35 24.93 14.87 -7.32
CA PHE A 35 24.69 13.44 -7.22
C PHE A 35 23.50 13.13 -6.31
N PHE A 36 23.43 13.76 -5.13
CA PHE A 36 22.31 13.57 -4.22
C PHE A 36 20.99 14.08 -4.81
N VAL A 37 20.97 15.30 -5.34
CA VAL A 37 19.75 15.87 -5.97
C VAL A 37 19.30 15.02 -7.15
N LYS A 38 20.22 14.51 -7.97
CA LYS A 38 19.91 13.60 -9.06
C LYS A 38 19.33 12.28 -8.54
N MET A 39 19.93 11.69 -7.50
CA MET A 39 19.40 10.49 -6.86
C MET A 39 17.98 10.72 -6.31
N VAL A 40 17.72 11.84 -5.63
CA VAL A 40 16.38 12.14 -5.11
C VAL A 40 15.37 12.37 -6.23
N ARG A 41 15.77 12.97 -7.36
CA ARG A 41 14.87 13.21 -8.50
C ARG A 41 14.62 11.97 -9.35
N ASP A 42 15.63 11.14 -9.54
CA ASP A 42 15.59 10.00 -10.47
C ASP A 42 15.21 8.69 -9.76
N THR A 43 15.24 8.65 -8.42
CA THR A 43 14.81 7.47 -7.66
C THR A 43 13.31 7.56 -7.43
N ASP A 44 12.59 6.70 -8.11
CA ASP A 44 11.15 6.51 -7.94
C ASP A 44 10.90 5.77 -6.61
N ILE A 45 10.62 6.52 -5.54
CA ILE A 45 10.25 5.93 -4.25
C ILE A 45 8.77 5.57 -4.34
N LYS A 46 8.47 4.28 -4.52
CA LYS A 46 7.11 3.78 -4.45
C LYS A 46 6.56 3.96 -3.04
N VAL A 47 5.86 5.07 -2.81
CA VAL A 47 5.04 5.27 -1.63
C VAL A 47 3.72 4.54 -1.87
N TYR A 48 3.52 3.43 -1.16
CA TYR A 48 2.24 2.73 -1.18
C TYR A 48 1.26 3.50 -0.30
N LEU A 49 0.30 4.17 -0.92
CA LEU A 49 -0.82 4.77 -0.21
C LEU A 49 -1.84 3.67 0.08
N PHE A 50 -2.07 3.40 1.36
CA PHE A 50 -3.21 2.61 1.81
C PHE A 50 -4.43 3.54 1.87
N ASP A 51 -5.05 3.74 0.71
CA ASP A 51 -6.27 4.52 0.49
C ASP A 51 -7.44 4.03 1.40
N ASP A 52 -8.44 4.88 1.57
CA ASP A 52 -9.78 4.52 2.08
C ASP A 52 -10.37 3.26 1.41
N ASP A 53 -10.01 2.95 0.17
CA ASP A 53 -10.35 1.69 -0.51
C ASP A 53 -9.83 0.45 0.24
N VAL A 54 -8.60 0.48 0.77
CA VAL A 54 -8.05 -0.62 1.60
C VAL A 54 -8.82 -0.72 2.92
N LYS A 55 -9.22 0.41 3.51
CA LYS A 55 -10.05 0.42 4.72
C LYS A 55 -11.44 -0.14 4.45
N ALA A 56 -12.04 0.17 3.30
CA ALA A 56 -13.34 -0.34 2.89
C ALA A 56 -13.30 -1.86 2.68
N ILE A 57 -12.25 -2.38 2.04
CA ILE A 57 -12.03 -3.83 1.89
C ILE A 57 -11.86 -4.50 3.27
N MET A 58 -11.04 -3.94 4.15
CA MET A 58 -10.86 -4.44 5.51
C MET A 58 -12.16 -4.43 6.32
N HIS A 59 -13.02 -3.44 6.10
CA HIS A 59 -14.33 -3.36 6.72
C HIS A 59 -15.27 -4.48 6.25
N GLU A 60 -15.30 -4.76 4.95
CA GLU A 60 -16.09 -5.87 4.38
C GLU A 60 -15.58 -7.24 4.85
N LEU A 61 -14.27 -7.45 4.94
CA LEU A 61 -13.69 -8.68 5.51
C LEU A 61 -14.08 -8.90 6.98
N ARG A 62 -14.18 -7.84 7.78
CA ARG A 62 -14.62 -7.94 9.19
C ARG A 62 -16.08 -8.35 9.34
N LYS A 63 -16.94 -8.08 8.35
CA LYS A 63 -18.37 -8.45 8.39
C LYS A 63 -18.63 -9.95 8.25
N ILE A 64 -17.62 -10.75 7.86
CA ILE A 64 -17.75 -12.20 7.71
C ILE A 64 -18.27 -12.87 8.99
N GLY A 65 -17.80 -12.44 10.16
CA GLY A 65 -18.26 -12.99 11.45
C GLY A 65 -19.75 -12.72 11.72
N VAL A 66 -20.23 -11.53 11.38
CA VAL A 66 -21.65 -11.15 11.55
C VAL A 66 -22.53 -11.93 10.58
N ASN A 67 -22.10 -12.05 9.33
CA ASN A 67 -22.84 -12.75 8.28
C ASN A 67 -22.97 -14.26 8.57
N LEU A 68 -21.90 -14.90 9.07
CA LEU A 68 -21.93 -16.30 9.48
C LEU A 68 -22.92 -16.54 10.65
N ASN A 69 -22.95 -15.63 11.63
CA ASN A 69 -23.91 -15.72 12.74
C ASN A 69 -25.36 -15.61 12.27
N GLN A 70 -25.64 -14.75 11.28
CA GLN A 70 -26.97 -14.61 10.71
C GLN A 70 -27.41 -15.87 9.94
N VAL A 71 -26.50 -16.48 9.17
CA VAL A 71 -26.78 -17.76 8.49
C VAL A 71 -27.03 -18.88 9.51
N ALA A 72 -26.22 -18.97 10.56
CA ALA A 72 -26.41 -19.96 11.62
C ALA A 72 -27.75 -19.78 12.33
N TYR A 73 -28.15 -18.53 12.62
CA TYR A 73 -29.46 -18.23 13.22
C TYR A 73 -30.63 -18.65 12.32
N LEU A 74 -30.56 -18.37 11.01
CA LEU A 74 -31.60 -18.78 10.05
C LEU A 74 -31.68 -20.31 9.91
N ALA A 75 -30.54 -21.01 9.93
CA ALA A 75 -30.49 -22.45 9.90
C ALA A 75 -31.09 -23.07 11.17
N ASN A 76 -30.76 -22.52 12.34
CA ASN A 76 -31.27 -22.98 13.64
C ASN A 76 -32.76 -22.71 13.84
N THR A 77 -33.36 -21.81 13.06
CA THR A 77 -34.81 -21.50 13.09
C THR A 77 -35.60 -22.25 12.01
N PHE A 78 -35.01 -23.30 11.42
CA PHE A 78 -35.61 -24.11 10.34
C PHE A 78 -35.94 -23.30 9.07
N GLN A 79 -35.29 -22.15 8.87
CA GLN A 79 -35.42 -21.31 7.68
C GLN A 79 -34.32 -21.60 6.66
N SER A 80 -34.13 -22.89 6.33
CA SER A 80 -33.01 -23.38 5.52
C SER A 80 -32.91 -22.70 4.15
N ASP A 81 -34.04 -22.45 3.47
CA ASP A 81 -34.06 -21.76 2.17
C ASP A 81 -33.56 -20.31 2.27
N LYS A 82 -33.92 -19.61 3.36
CA LYS A 82 -33.46 -18.24 3.62
C LYS A 82 -31.99 -18.23 4.02
N ALA A 83 -31.55 -19.21 4.81
CA ALA A 83 -30.15 -19.38 5.17
C ALA A 83 -29.28 -19.61 3.92
N GLN A 84 -29.74 -20.45 2.99
CA GLN A 84 -29.03 -20.74 1.74
C GLN A 84 -28.98 -19.52 0.82
N THR A 85 -30.06 -18.75 0.73
CA THR A 85 -30.10 -17.49 -0.02
C THR A 85 -29.14 -16.46 0.55
N ALA A 86 -29.14 -16.29 1.88
CA ALA A 86 -28.24 -15.37 2.57
C ALA A 86 -26.76 -15.77 2.41
N LEU A 87 -26.46 -17.06 2.56
CA LEU A 87 -25.10 -17.60 2.36
C LEU A 87 -24.58 -17.26 0.95
N ARG A 88 -25.41 -17.48 -0.08
CA ARG A 88 -25.04 -17.19 -1.47
C ARG A 88 -24.81 -15.69 -1.70
N TYR A 89 -25.63 -14.84 -1.11
CA TYR A 89 -25.45 -13.38 -1.16
C TYR A 89 -24.11 -12.96 -0.54
N TYR A 90 -23.78 -13.45 0.65
CA TYR A 90 -22.52 -13.12 1.33
C TYR A 90 -21.30 -13.67 0.60
N GLN A 91 -21.38 -14.87 0.04
CA GLN A 91 -20.31 -15.43 -0.81
C GLN A 91 -20.03 -14.53 -2.00
N ASN A 92 -21.06 -14.07 -2.71
CA ASN A 92 -20.89 -13.16 -3.85
C ASN A 92 -20.28 -11.82 -3.43
N SER A 93 -20.74 -11.25 -2.31
CA SER A 93 -20.19 -10.00 -1.76
C SER A 93 -18.72 -10.14 -1.35
N PHE A 94 -18.36 -11.27 -0.76
CA PHE A 94 -16.99 -11.57 -0.36
C PHE A 94 -16.07 -11.72 -1.59
N CYS A 95 -16.49 -12.50 -2.60
CA CYS A 95 -15.72 -12.63 -3.84
C CYS A 95 -15.50 -11.27 -4.50
N ALA A 96 -16.54 -10.43 -4.60
CA ALA A 96 -16.40 -9.09 -5.17
C ALA A 96 -15.43 -8.19 -4.39
N ALA A 97 -15.37 -8.31 -3.07
CA ALA A 97 -14.40 -7.59 -2.25
C ALA A 97 -12.97 -8.11 -2.46
N MET A 98 -12.80 -9.43 -2.59
CA MET A 98 -11.50 -10.05 -2.88
C MET A 98 -10.98 -9.70 -4.27
N ASP A 99 -11.86 -9.61 -5.28
CA ASP A 99 -11.50 -9.19 -6.63
C ASP A 99 -10.96 -7.75 -6.64
N ARG A 100 -11.59 -6.85 -5.88
CA ARG A 100 -11.11 -5.46 -5.71
C ARG A 100 -9.75 -5.41 -5.03
N LEU A 101 -9.53 -6.25 -4.01
CA LEU A 101 -8.24 -6.35 -3.35
C LEU A 101 -7.15 -6.86 -4.31
N SER A 102 -7.44 -7.90 -5.09
CA SER A 102 -6.51 -8.43 -6.09
C SER A 102 -6.14 -7.35 -7.12
N ALA A 103 -7.12 -6.63 -7.65
CA ALA A 103 -6.90 -5.56 -8.61
C ALA A 103 -6.02 -4.42 -8.05
N PHE A 104 -6.23 -4.05 -6.78
CA PHE A 104 -5.37 -3.08 -6.09
C PHE A 104 -3.93 -3.57 -5.94
N LEU A 105 -3.73 -4.84 -5.58
CA LEU A 105 -2.40 -5.42 -5.41
C LEU A 105 -1.66 -5.60 -6.75
N ASP A 106 -2.38 -5.86 -7.85
CA ASP A 106 -1.80 -6.00 -9.19
C ASP A 106 -1.32 -4.66 -9.76
N LYS A 107 -1.98 -3.55 -9.42
CA LYS A 107 -1.61 -2.19 -9.82
C LYS A 107 -1.82 -1.22 -8.66
N PRO A 108 -0.93 -1.24 -7.66
CA PRO A 108 -1.04 -0.32 -6.54
C PRO A 108 -0.85 1.11 -7.05
N LEU A 109 -1.70 2.03 -6.57
CA LEU A 109 -1.49 3.46 -6.79
C LEU A 109 -0.14 3.84 -6.19
N THR A 110 0.79 4.24 -7.06
CA THR A 110 2.07 4.81 -6.68
C THR A 110 2.01 6.31 -6.94
N GLU A 111 2.30 7.13 -5.92
CA GLU A 111 2.61 8.54 -6.20
C GLU A 111 3.88 8.60 -7.05
N GLY A 112 3.86 9.44 -8.09
CA GLY A 112 5.02 9.80 -8.91
C GLY A 112 5.47 11.23 -8.66
#